data_AF-A0A6G3YWN7-F1
#
_entry.id   AF-A0A6G3YWN7-F1
#
_cell.length_a   1.000
_cell.length_b   1.000
_cell.length_c   1.000
_cell.angle_alpha   90.00
_cell.angle_beta   90.00
_cell.angle_gamma   90.00
#
_symmetry.space_group_name_H-M   'P 1'
#
loop_
_entity.id
_entity.type
_entity.pdbx_description
1 polymer ?
#
loop_
_entity_poly.entity_id
_entity_poly.type
_entity_poly.pdbx_seq_one_letter_code
_entity_poly.pdbx_strand_id
1 'polypeptide(L)' 'MTEPKTVAIRVQMPDTLRAKFKAQCALQSKTMNEIVVELIEKWLSENGKSD' A
#
# COMPACT_ATOMS: atom_id res chain seq x y z
N MET A 1 -24.69 9.62 -2.00
CA MET A 1 -23.23 9.62 -2.16
C MET A 1 -22.84 8.25 -2.67
N THR A 2 -22.15 8.17 -3.80
CA THR A 2 -21.67 6.89 -4.36
C THR A 2 -20.52 6.38 -3.50
N GLU A 3 -20.61 5.14 -3.04
CA GLU A 3 -19.49 4.52 -2.31
C GLU A 3 -18.23 4.48 -3.19
N PRO A 4 -17.04 4.72 -2.63
CA PRO A 4 -15.79 4.64 -3.38
C PRO A 4 -15.63 3.23 -3.96
N LYS A 5 -15.39 3.15 -5.27
CA LYS A 5 -15.11 1.87 -5.93
C LYS A 5 -13.65 1.48 -5.69
N THR A 6 -13.43 0.24 -5.26
CA THR A 6 -12.09 -0.33 -5.17
C THR A 6 -11.51 -0.54 -6.57
N VAL A 7 -10.27 -0.10 -6.78
CA VAL A 7 -9.52 -0.30 -8.03
C VAL A 7 -8.20 -1.00 -7.74
N ALA A 8 -7.70 -1.79 -8.70
CA ALA A 8 -6.43 -2.50 -8.55
C ALA A 8 -5.25 -1.65 -9.04
N ILE A 9 -4.15 -1.65 -8.29
CA ILE A 9 -2.87 -1.06 -8.70
C ILE A 9 -1.92 -2.20 -9.09
N ARG A 10 -1.34 -2.12 -10.30
CA ARG A 10 -0.30 -3.04 -10.76
C ARG A 10 1.05 -2.34 -10.68
N VAL A 11 1.96 -2.88 -9.86
CA VAL A 11 3.32 -2.38 -9.69
C VAL A 11 4.36 -3.42 -10.12
N GLN A 12 5.49 -2.95 -10.62
CA GLN A 12 6.67 -3.78 -10.89
C GLN A 12 7.68 -3.56 -9.76
N MET A 13 8.29 -4.63 -9.27
CA MET A 13 9.32 -4.57 -8.24
C MET A 13 10.23 -5.79 -8.32
N PRO A 14 11.48 -5.71 -7.80
CA PRO A 14 12.33 -6.87 -7.64
C PRO A 14 11.62 -7.97 -6.83
N ASP A 15 11.81 -9.22 -7.23
CA ASP A 15 11.26 -10.40 -6.57
C ASP A 15 11.69 -10.49 -5.09
N THR A 16 12.97 -10.19 -4.83
CA THR A 16 13.54 -10.15 -3.48
C THR A 16 12.87 -9.10 -2.60
N LEU A 17 12.50 -7.94 -3.16
CA LEU A 17 11.79 -6.89 -2.44
C LEU A 17 10.36 -7.34 -2.11
N ARG A 18 9.65 -7.93 -3.08
CA ARG A 18 8.31 -8.49 -2.87
C ARG A 18 8.30 -9.57 -1.79
N ALA A 19 9.29 -10.45 -1.79
CA ALA A 19 9.42 -11.52 -0.81
C ALA A 19 9.60 -10.97 0.61
N LYS A 20 10.50 -10.00 0.80
CA LYS A 20 10.71 -9.30 2.08
C LYS A 20 9.44 -8.59 2.54
N PHE A 21 8.77 -7.87 1.62
CA PHE A 21 7.53 -7.17 1.91
C PHE A 21 6.44 -8.13 2.39
N LYS A 22 6.22 -9.24 1.65
CA LYS A 22 5.24 -10.26 2.01
C LYS A 22 5.53 -10.88 3.38
N ALA A 23 6.79 -11.20 3.66
CA ALA A 23 7.20 -11.75 4.96
C ALA A 23 6.90 -10.79 6.11
N GLN A 24 7.19 -9.50 5.94
CA GLN A 24 6.90 -8.48 6.94
C GLN A 24 5.39 -8.27 7.16
N CYS A 25 4.58 -8.29 6.11
CA CYS A 25 3.12 -8.23 6.21
C CYS A 25 2.58 -9.40 7.08
N ALA A 26 3.08 -10.62 6.83
CA ALA A 26 2.69 -11.80 7.59
C ALA A 26 3.07 -11.71 9.07
N LEU A 27 4.26 -11.20 9.40
CA LEU A 27 4.69 -10.99 10.79
C LEU A 27 3.81 -9.99 11.54
N GLN A 28 3.22 -9.03 10.84
CA GLN A 28 2.35 -8.00 11.41
C GLN A 28 0.86 -8.40 11.37
N SER A 29 0.53 -9.60 10.91
CA SER A 29 -0.86 -10.05 10.69
C SER A 29 -1.66 -9.09 9.80
N LYS A 30 -0.99 -8.42 8.85
CA LYS A 30 -1.60 -7.50 7.88
C LYS A 30 -1.51 -8.07 6.47
N THR A 31 -2.50 -7.74 5.65
CA THR A 31 -2.49 -8.04 4.22
C THR A 31 -1.56 -7.08 3.47
N MET A 32 -1.06 -7.50 2.31
CA MET A 32 -0.28 -6.63 1.43
C MET A 32 -1.09 -5.39 1.02
N ASN A 33 -2.41 -5.53 0.82
CA ASN A 33 -3.28 -4.43 0.42
C ASN A 33 -3.36 -3.34 1.51
N GLU A 34 -3.58 -3.73 2.77
CA GLU A 34 -3.63 -2.78 3.90
C GLU A 34 -2.33 -1.98 3.98
N ILE A 35 -1.18 -2.65 3.94
CA ILE A 35 0.11 -1.95 4.01
C ILE A 35 0.33 -1.04 2.79
N VAL A 36 -0.04 -1.47 1.58
CA VAL A 36 0.10 -0.62 0.39
C VAL A 36 -0.78 0.63 0.49
N VAL A 37 -2.02 0.50 0.96
CA VAL A 37 -2.92 1.64 1.20
C VAL A 37 -2.32 2.59 2.24
N GLU A 38 -1.87 2.07 3.39
CA GLU A 38 -1.22 2.85 4.44
C GLU A 38 0.02 3.61 3.93
N LEU A 39 0.85 2.96 3.09
CA LEU A 39 2.02 3.59 2.50
C LEU A 39 1.65 4.69 1.51
N ILE A 40 0.59 4.52 0.72
CA ILE A 40 0.10 5.54 -0.21
C ILE A 40 -0.46 6.73 0.57
N GLU A 41 -1.29 6.49 1.58
CA GLU A 41 -1.85 7.55 2.44
C GLU A 41 -0.75 8.34 3.15
N LYS A 42 0.25 7.63 3.70
CA LYS A 42 1.41 8.26 4.32
C LYS A 42 2.23 9.08 3.33
N TRP A 43 2.49 8.55 2.14
CA TRP A 43 3.22 9.29 1.12
C TRP A 43 2.45 10.56 0.71
N LEU A 44 1.13 10.46 0.55
CA LEU A 44 0.28 11.61 0.25
C LEU A 44 0.23 12.62 1.41
N SER A 45 0.24 12.21 2.68
CA SER A 45 0.24 13.15 3.79
C SER A 45 1.59 13.88 3.95
N GLU A 46 2.69 13.22 3.61
CA GLU A 46 4.04 13.80 3.66
C GLU A 46 4.32 14.74 2.47
N ASN A 47 3.72 14.47 1.30
CA ASN A 47 4.01 15.19 0.06
C ASN A 47 2.85 16.08 -0.45
N GLY A 48 1.64 15.83 0.04
CA GLY A 48 0.46 16.65 -0.20
C GLY A 48 0.43 17.80 0.78
N LYS A 49 0.99 18.94 0.38
CA LYS A 49 0.58 20.22 0.96
C LYS A 49 -0.93 20.36 0.75
N SER A 50 -1.63 20.75 1.81
CA SER A 50 -3.04 21.11 1.79
C SER A 50 -3.38 21.92 0.53
N ASP A 51 -4.36 21.43 -0.23
CA ASP A 51 -5.27 22.27 -1.01
C ASP A 51 -6.61 22.31 -0.26
#